data_AF-A0AA86XZZ5-F1
#
_entry.id   AF-A0AA86XZZ5-F1
#
_cell.length_a   1.000
_cell.length_b   1.000
_cell.length_c   1.000
_cell.angle_alpha   90.00
_cell.angle_beta   90.00
_cell.angle_gamma   90.00
#
_symmetry.space_group_name_H-M   'P 1'
#
loop_
_entity.id
_entity.type
_entity.pdbx_description
1 polymer ?
#
loop_
_entity_poly.entity_id
_entity_poly.type
_entity_poly.pdbx_seq_one_letter_code
_entity_poly.pdbx_strand_id
1 'polypeptide(L)' 'RIAVKNAEKITELSDLEKDIILKHMWGATIAPPRYKESYIVTMVDKYCAIKEASEPLTESMKEKWQQRFWKKHRTMQ' A
#
# COMPACT_ATOMS: atom_id res chain seq x y z
N ARG A 1 -13.79 13.60 5.49
CA ARG A 1 -13.13 14.69 6.24
C ARG A 1 -13.16 14.50 7.78
N ILE A 2 -13.60 13.35 8.31
CA ILE A 2 -13.67 13.10 9.76
C ILE A 2 -12.26 13.00 10.37
N ALA A 3 -11.31 12.35 9.68
CA ALA A 3 -9.93 12.22 10.13
C ALA A 3 -9.25 13.57 10.43
N VAL A 4 -9.35 14.55 9.52
CA VAL A 4 -8.84 15.91 9.77
C VAL A 4 -9.49 16.53 11.00
N LYS A 5 -10.82 16.49 11.11
CA LYS A 5 -11.53 17.06 12.26
C LYS A 5 -11.14 16.42 13.59
N ASN A 6 -10.75 15.15 13.58
CA ASN A 6 -10.26 14.46 14.78
C ASN A 6 -8.82 14.88 15.10
N ALA A 7 -7.96 14.99 14.08
CA ALA A 7 -6.59 15.44 14.25
C ALA A 7 -6.51 16.90 14.72
N GLU A 8 -7.38 17.79 14.21
CA GLU A 8 -7.50 19.20 14.64
C GLU A 8 -7.92 19.35 16.10
N LYS A 9 -8.53 18.33 16.72
CA LYS A 9 -8.87 18.36 18.16
C LYS A 9 -7.70 17.99 19.05
N ILE A 10 -6.68 17.33 18.50
CA ILE A 10 -5.54 16.77 19.25
C ILE A 10 -4.32 17.67 19.09
N THR A 11 -4.14 18.28 17.93
CA THR A 11 -3.00 19.16 17.62
C THR A 11 -3.43 20.26 16.65
N GLU A 12 -2.70 21.38 16.67
CA GLU A 12 -2.76 22.34 15.58
C GLU A 12 -2.20 21.69 14.30
N LEU A 13 -2.86 21.97 13.17
CA LEU A 13 -2.50 21.42 11.87
C LEU A 13 -2.34 22.55 10.85
N SER A 14 -1.24 22.48 10.09
CA SER A 14 -1.01 23.32 8.92
C SER A 14 -1.84 22.88 7.72
N ASP A 15 -1.98 23.76 6.72
CA ASP A 15 -2.69 23.43 5.48
C ASP A 15 -2.05 22.24 4.72
N LEU A 16 -0.73 22.06 4.85
CA LEU A 16 0.01 20.92 4.31
C LEU A 16 -0.43 19.61 4.96
N GLU A 17 -0.43 19.56 6.29
CA GLU A 17 -0.80 18.35 7.04
C GLU A 17 -2.27 17.99 6.84
N LYS A 18 -3.14 18.99 6.76
CA LYS A 18 -4.54 18.79 6.39
C LYS A 18 -4.67 18.18 5.00
N ASP A 19 -3.88 18.63 4.02
CA ASP A 19 -3.87 18.06 2.67
C ASP A 19 -3.40 16.60 2.67
N ILE A 20 -2.34 16.28 3.43
CA ILE A 20 -1.85 14.92 3.63
C ILE A 20 -2.95 14.03 4.22
N ILE A 21 -3.57 14.44 5.33
CA ILE A 21 -4.62 13.64 5.98
C ILE A 21 -5.86 13.49 5.08
N LEU A 22 -6.19 14.48 4.25
CA LEU A 22 -7.34 14.38 3.34
C LEU A 22 -7.05 13.52 2.11
N LYS A 23 -5.81 13.52 1.62
CA LYS A 23 -5.48 13.04 0.28
C LYS A 23 -4.45 11.93 0.24
N HIS A 24 -3.94 11.45 1.38
CA HIS A 24 -3.06 10.28 1.42
C HIS A 24 -3.70 9.03 0.79
N MET A 25 -5.03 8.94 0.74
CA MET A 25 -5.76 7.89 0.01
C MET A 25 -6.06 8.26 -1.45
N TRP A 26 -5.30 9.18 -2.06
CA TRP A 26 -5.51 9.60 -3.43
C TRP A 26 -5.37 8.41 -4.39
N GLY A 27 -6.44 8.11 -5.13
CA GLY A 27 -6.64 6.84 -5.85
C GLY A 27 -7.99 6.20 -5.53
N ALA A 28 -8.45 6.30 -4.26
CA ALA A 28 -9.83 6.01 -3.86
C ALA A 28 -10.72 7.27 -3.84
N THR A 29 -10.10 8.44 -3.70
CA THR A 29 -10.74 9.76 -3.81
C THR A 29 -10.25 10.51 -5.05
N ILE A 30 -11.17 11.03 -5.87
CA ILE A 30 -10.93 11.69 -7.18
C ILE A 30 -10.08 12.98 -7.09
N ALA A 31 -9.78 13.49 -5.88
CA ALA A 31 -9.08 14.76 -5.70
C ALA A 31 -7.56 14.59 -5.59
N PRO A 32 -6.76 15.14 -6.54
CA PRO A 32 -5.30 15.06 -6.48
C PRO A 32 -4.65 15.83 -5.33
N PRO A 33 -3.53 15.33 -4.77
CA PRO A 33 -2.74 16.03 -3.76
C PRO A 33 -2.27 17.37 -4.29
N ARG A 34 -2.34 18.41 -3.45
CA ARG A 34 -1.93 19.76 -3.83
C ARG A 34 -0.44 19.98 -3.56
N TYR A 35 0.12 19.28 -2.59
CA TYR A 35 1.52 19.37 -2.18
C TYR A 35 2.32 18.12 -2.55
N LYS A 36 3.63 18.27 -2.77
CA LYS A 36 4.51 17.18 -3.20
C LYS A 36 4.69 16.12 -2.10
N GLU A 37 4.74 16.57 -0.87
CA GLU A 37 4.85 15.74 0.34
C GLU A 37 3.65 14.80 0.45
N SER A 38 2.44 15.29 0.14
CA SER A 38 1.22 14.49 0.11
C SER A 38 1.25 13.39 -0.97
N TYR A 39 1.93 13.61 -2.11
CA TYR A 39 2.16 12.56 -3.09
C TYR A 39 3.06 11.46 -2.53
N ILE A 40 4.15 11.82 -1.85
CA ILE A 40 5.09 10.85 -1.27
C ILE A 40 4.36 9.94 -0.27
N VAL A 41 3.60 10.52 0.65
CA VAL A 41 2.83 9.76 1.64
C VAL A 41 1.85 8.81 0.97
N THR A 42 1.13 9.27 -0.06
CA THR A 42 0.21 8.43 -0.85
C THR A 42 0.92 7.27 -1.54
N MET A 43 2.13 7.50 -2.09
CA MET A 43 2.88 6.45 -2.79
C MET A 43 3.37 5.38 -1.82
N VAL A 44 3.82 5.77 -0.63
CA VAL A 44 4.26 4.84 0.42
C VAL A 44 3.09 3.98 0.91
N ASP A 45 1.92 4.59 1.13
CA ASP A 45 0.68 3.89 1.51
C ASP A 45 0.33 2.78 0.50
N LYS A 46 0.30 3.13 -0.79
CA LYS A 46 0.04 2.16 -1.88
C LYS A 46 1.11 1.09 -1.98
N TYR A 47 2.37 1.45 -1.82
CA TYR A 47 3.47 0.50 -1.88
C TYR A 47 3.33 -0.57 -0.80
N CYS A 48 3.02 -0.18 0.43
CA CYS A 48 2.73 -1.13 1.51
C CYS A 48 1.53 -2.02 1.18
N ALA A 49 0.43 -1.45 0.70
CA ALA A 49 -0.76 -2.22 0.32
C ALA A 49 -0.48 -3.23 -0.81
N ILE A 50 0.27 -2.83 -1.83
CA ILE A 50 0.66 -3.71 -2.95
C ILE A 50 1.60 -4.81 -2.45
N LYS A 51 2.57 -4.47 -1.60
CA LYS A 51 3.49 -5.45 -1.02
C LYS A 51 2.71 -6.52 -0.26
N GLU A 52 1.87 -6.13 0.69
CA GLU A 52 1.04 -7.06 1.48
C GLU A 52 0.11 -7.89 0.58
N ALA A 53 -0.50 -7.28 -0.44
CA ALA A 53 -1.33 -8.00 -1.41
C ALA A 53 -0.53 -9.00 -2.28
N SER A 54 0.77 -8.75 -2.50
CA SER A 54 1.64 -9.60 -3.31
C SER A 54 2.27 -10.77 -2.55
N GLU A 55 2.34 -10.69 -1.21
CA GLU A 55 2.86 -11.76 -0.35
C GLU A 55 2.17 -13.13 -0.55
N PRO A 56 0.83 -13.25 -0.58
CA PRO A 56 0.18 -14.54 -0.81
C PRO A 56 0.43 -15.11 -2.22
N LEU A 57 0.71 -14.26 -3.21
CA LEU A 57 1.06 -14.69 -4.56
C LEU A 57 2.46 -15.32 -4.60
N THR A 58 3.41 -14.77 -3.85
CA THR A 58 4.77 -15.31 -3.77
C THR A 58 4.83 -16.67 -3.10
N GLU A 59 4.08 -16.90 -2.02
CA GLU A 59 4.03 -18.20 -1.34
C GLU A 59 3.39 -19.27 -2.23
N SER A 60 2.26 -18.95 -2.88
CA SER A 60 1.58 -19.85 -3.82
C SER A 60 2.44 -20.21 -5.03
N MET A 61 3.27 -19.28 -5.52
CA MET A 61 4.20 -19.52 -6.61
C MET A 61 5.37 -20.40 -6.17
N LYS A 62 5.91 -20.19 -4.96
CA LYS A 62 7.02 -20.94 -4.39
C LYS A 62 6.64 -22.41 -4.13
N GLU A 63 5.45 -22.66 -3.60
CA GLU A 63 4.91 -24.01 -3.42
C GLU A 63 4.73 -24.74 -4.76
N LYS A 64 4.15 -24.08 -5.77
CA LYS A 64 3.99 -24.65 -7.11
C LYS A 64 5.34 -24.97 -7.78
N TRP A 65 6.34 -24.12 -7.58
CA TRP A 65 7.69 -24.33 -8.12
C TRP A 65 8.41 -25.49 -7.42
N GLN A 66 8.34 -25.56 -6.08
CA GLN A 66 8.84 -26.68 -5.29
C GLN A 66 8.18 -28.00 -5.70
N GLN A 67 6.85 -28.03 -5.85
CA GLN A 67 6.12 -29.22 -6.32
C GLN A 67 6.53 -29.63 -7.74
N ARG A 68 6.68 -28.69 -8.69
CA ARG A 68 7.15 -28.99 -10.05
C ARG A 68 8.59 -29.52 -10.05
N PHE A 69 9.47 -28.94 -9.24
CA PHE A 69 10.86 -29.37 -9.11
C PHE A 69 10.96 -30.79 -8.54
N TRP A 70 10.24 -31.07 -7.44
CA TRP A 70 10.17 -32.41 -6.84
C TRP A 70 9.53 -33.45 -7.77
N LYS A 71 8.47 -33.08 -8.50
CA LYS A 71 7.83 -33.98 -9.46
C LYS A 71 8.78 -34.32 -10.62
N LYS A 72 9.54 -33.33 -11.12
CA LYS A 72 10.53 -33.52 -12.18
C LYS A 72 11.69 -34.43 -11.76
N HIS A 73 12.16 -34.31 -10.52
CA HIS A 73 13.22 -35.17 -9.99
C HIS A 73 12.75 -36.62 -9.75
N ARG A 74 11.46 -36.84 -9.44
CA ARG A 74 10.90 -38.19 -9.25
C ARG A 74 10.65 -38.95 -10.56
N THR A 75 10.43 -38.24 -11.67
CA THR A 75 10.20 -38.85 -13.00
C THR A 75 11.48 -39.18 -13.77
N MET A 76 12.66 -38.88 -13.21
CA MET A 76 13.99 -39.16 -13.80
C MET A 76 14.76 -40.30 -13.11
N GLN A 77 14.10 -41.05 -12.21
CA GLN A 77 14.50 -42.41 -11.79
C GLN A 77 13.51 -43.39 -12.38
#